data_AF-A0A086PPR5-F1
#
_entry.id   AF-A0A086PPR5-F1
#
_cell.length_a   1.000
_cell.length_b   1.000
_cell.length_c   1.000
_cell.angle_alpha   90.00
_cell.angle_beta   90.00
_cell.angle_gamma   90.00
#
_symmetry.space_group_name_H-M   'P 1'
#
loop_
_entity.id
_entity.type
_entity.pdbx_description
1 polymer ?
#
loop_
_entity_poly.entity_id
_entity_poly.type
_entity_poly.pdbx_seq_one_letter_code
_entity_poly.pdbx_strand_id
1 'polypeptide(L)'
;MRCLIPQRSAFANLCTLVAAAAHDVGHPARTNLFLQNLLHPLSIVYNDVSTLENFHSALLFRILSEIPDSNVFSGLPQETFRIARQNIITLILATDIKQHFETISRFRLRRNSPEFNFLKKEEDDWLVRKMIFKIADISHATVAWDAHFFWSCKVNAEFYAQGDAEVRLGLPVSPLCDREKHFEMGKSQVAFLNFVVEPLLRELEAIEALVLPLGTCPIISTELLPNFAENVQQWKAIDTEKKLVILERVILDYGGYGAVPPLTESQRRQLISECCRPLEGLQESACESLRVGPREV
;
A
#
# COMPACT_ATOMS: atom_id res chain seq x y z
N MET A 1 -10.65 2.99 -10.27
CA MET A 1 -10.44 3.79 -11.51
C MET A 1 -11.70 3.95 -12.36
N ARG A 2 -12.32 2.88 -12.86
CA ARG A 2 -13.41 2.96 -13.86
C ARG A 2 -14.62 3.79 -13.42
N CYS A 3 -14.97 3.77 -12.14
CA CYS A 3 -16.08 4.55 -11.60
C CYS A 3 -15.74 6.02 -11.39
N LEU A 4 -14.48 6.34 -11.08
CA LEU A 4 -14.04 7.70 -10.76
C LEU A 4 -13.59 8.50 -11.98
N ILE A 5 -13.13 7.82 -13.04
CA ILE A 5 -12.72 8.45 -14.29
C ILE A 5 -13.59 7.86 -15.42
N PRO A 6 -14.78 8.43 -15.66
CA PRO A 6 -15.73 7.89 -16.64
C PRO A 6 -15.27 8.10 -18.08
N GLN A 7 -14.49 9.14 -18.35
CA GLN A 7 -13.90 9.37 -19.67
C GLN A 7 -12.66 8.50 -19.89
N ARG A 8 -12.71 7.67 -20.94
CA ARG A 8 -11.75 6.59 -21.15
C ARG A 8 -10.64 7.02 -22.10
N SER A 9 -9.47 7.39 -21.55
CA SER A 9 -8.23 7.36 -22.31
C SER A 9 -7.61 5.97 -22.22
N ALA A 10 -7.64 5.22 -23.33
CA ALA A 10 -7.01 3.89 -23.41
C ALA A 10 -5.50 3.98 -23.08
N PHE A 11 -4.86 5.04 -23.58
CA PHE A 11 -3.46 5.35 -23.31
C PHE A 11 -3.18 5.57 -21.81
N ALA A 12 -3.95 6.44 -21.16
CA ALA A 12 -3.75 6.72 -19.73
C ALA A 12 -4.02 5.48 -18.88
N ASN A 13 -5.04 4.69 -19.21
CA ASN A 13 -5.34 3.43 -18.53
C ASN A 13 -4.21 2.41 -18.69
N LEU A 14 -3.64 2.25 -19.89
CA LEU A 14 -2.48 1.38 -20.09
C LEU A 14 -1.30 1.81 -19.22
N CYS A 15 -0.98 3.11 -19.20
CA CYS A 15 0.08 3.66 -18.36
C CYS A 15 -0.18 3.37 -16.87
N THR A 16 -1.40 3.60 -16.38
CA THR A 16 -1.74 3.34 -14.98
C THR A 16 -1.66 1.86 -14.63
N LEU A 17 -2.09 0.96 -15.53
CA LEU A 17 -2.00 -0.49 -15.31
C LEU A 17 -0.55 -1.00 -15.28
N VAL A 18 0.29 -0.52 -16.20
CA VAL A 18 1.72 -0.86 -16.22
C VAL A 18 2.41 -0.34 -14.97
N ALA A 19 2.14 0.89 -14.56
CA ALA A 19 2.66 1.43 -13.30
C ALA A 19 2.20 0.57 -12.12
N ALA A 20 0.92 0.18 -12.05
CA ALA A 20 0.39 -0.59 -10.93
C ALA A 20 1.06 -1.97 -10.82
N ALA A 21 1.29 -2.64 -11.95
CA ALA A 21 1.96 -3.94 -11.99
C ALA A 21 3.44 -3.88 -11.56
N ALA A 22 4.07 -2.70 -11.65
CA ALA A 22 5.50 -2.55 -11.49
C ALA A 22 5.93 -1.62 -10.36
N HIS A 23 5.00 -1.00 -9.63
CA HIS A 23 5.34 0.04 -8.64
C HIS A 23 6.29 -0.44 -7.55
N ASP A 24 6.25 -1.72 -7.19
CA ASP A 24 7.13 -2.39 -6.21
C ASP A 24 8.00 -3.51 -6.84
N VAL A 25 8.25 -3.47 -8.16
CA VAL A 25 9.03 -4.53 -8.82
C VAL A 25 10.44 -4.61 -8.22
N GLY A 26 10.83 -5.81 -7.77
CA GLY A 26 12.13 -6.06 -7.16
C GLY A 26 12.28 -5.55 -5.72
N HIS A 27 11.18 -5.20 -5.04
CA HIS A 27 11.21 -4.71 -3.66
C HIS A 27 11.93 -5.69 -2.70
N PRO A 28 12.92 -5.22 -1.90
CA PRO A 28 13.73 -6.09 -1.03
C PRO A 28 13.06 -6.41 0.31
N ALA A 29 11.76 -6.11 0.46
CA ALA A 29 11.03 -6.12 1.73
C ALA A 29 11.73 -5.31 2.84
N ARG A 30 12.31 -4.16 2.47
CA ARG A 30 12.96 -3.21 3.38
C ARG A 30 12.61 -1.79 2.96
N THR A 31 12.50 -0.88 3.93
CA THR A 31 12.09 0.51 3.69
C THR A 31 13.23 1.38 3.16
N ASN A 32 12.88 2.54 2.59
CA ASN A 32 13.84 3.58 2.20
C ASN A 32 14.78 3.96 3.38
N LEU A 33 14.25 4.08 4.59
CA LEU A 33 15.03 4.42 5.80
C LEU A 33 16.09 3.35 6.13
N PHE A 34 15.75 2.07 5.97
CA PHE A 34 16.70 0.98 6.17
C PHE A 34 17.87 1.06 5.19
N LEU A 35 17.57 1.28 3.91
CA LEU A 35 18.61 1.41 2.87
C LEU A 35 19.52 2.62 3.12
N GLN A 36 18.95 3.74 3.55
CA GLN A 36 19.70 4.96 3.91
C GLN A 36 20.64 4.72 5.09
N ASN A 37 20.14 4.11 6.17
CA ASN A 37 20.94 3.80 7.37
C ASN A 37 22.09 2.83 7.07
N LEU A 38 21.93 1.96 6.07
CA LEU A 38 22.97 1.03 5.62
C LEU A 38 23.95 1.63 4.60
N LEU A 39 23.71 2.85 4.09
CA LEU A 39 24.41 3.36 2.91
C LEU A 39 24.36 2.35 1.75
N HIS A 40 23.20 1.73 1.56
CA HIS A 40 23.01 0.71 0.54
C HIS A 40 23.31 1.31 -0.86
N PRO A 41 23.91 0.56 -1.80
CA PRO A 41 24.25 1.09 -3.12
C PRO A 41 23.09 1.80 -3.84
N LEU A 42 21.85 1.31 -3.68
CA LEU A 42 20.67 2.00 -4.22
C LEU A 42 20.44 3.38 -3.58
N SER A 43 20.61 3.52 -2.27
CA SER A 43 20.41 4.81 -1.59
C SER A 43 21.46 5.83 -2.04
N ILE A 44 22.70 5.38 -2.26
CA ILE A 44 23.77 6.20 -2.84
C ILE A 44 23.43 6.63 -4.28
N VAL A 45 23.02 5.69 -5.14
CA VAL A 45 22.66 5.96 -6.55
C VAL A 45 21.54 7.00 -6.65
N TYR A 46 20.53 6.90 -5.79
CA TYR A 46 19.38 7.79 -5.78
C TYR A 46 19.47 8.92 -4.76
N ASN A 47 20.65 9.13 -4.15
CA ASN A 47 20.94 10.20 -3.20
C ASN A 47 19.88 10.33 -2.09
N ASP A 48 19.43 9.19 -1.55
CA ASP A 48 18.41 9.09 -0.49
C ASP A 48 17.03 9.70 -0.85
N VAL A 49 16.77 10.01 -2.13
CA VAL A 49 15.49 10.54 -2.62
C VAL A 49 14.67 9.43 -3.27
N SER A 50 13.54 9.06 -2.65
CA SER A 50 12.58 8.06 -3.15
C SER A 50 13.30 6.84 -3.75
N THR A 51 14.21 6.25 -2.96
CA THR A 51 15.23 5.31 -3.44
C THR A 51 14.61 4.06 -4.06
N LEU A 52 13.65 3.46 -3.36
CA LEU A 52 12.92 2.28 -3.81
C LEU A 52 12.05 2.60 -5.03
N GLU A 53 11.30 3.69 -5.00
CA GLU A 53 10.39 4.05 -6.08
C GLU A 53 11.15 4.37 -7.38
N ASN A 54 12.31 5.03 -7.28
CA ASN A 54 13.22 5.22 -8.41
C ASN A 54 13.78 3.88 -8.93
N PHE A 55 14.16 2.97 -8.02
CA PHE A 55 14.63 1.63 -8.39
C PHE A 55 13.54 0.83 -9.13
N HIS A 56 12.31 0.77 -8.61
CA HIS A 56 11.19 0.08 -9.24
C HIS A 56 10.92 0.61 -10.65
N SER A 57 10.90 1.93 -10.80
CA SER A 57 10.72 2.57 -12.09
C SER A 57 11.86 2.25 -13.06
N ALA A 58 13.12 2.33 -12.61
CA ALA A 58 14.27 2.00 -13.44
C ALA A 58 14.25 0.53 -13.88
N LEU A 59 13.93 -0.39 -12.97
CA LEU A 59 13.86 -1.82 -13.24
C LEU A 59 12.74 -2.15 -14.24
N LEU A 60 11.56 -1.54 -14.12
CA LEU A 60 10.49 -1.66 -15.11
C LEU A 60 11.00 -1.35 -16.53
N PHE A 61 11.62 -0.18 -16.73
CA PHE A 61 12.04 0.20 -18.08
C PHE A 61 13.25 -0.57 -18.57
N ARG A 62 14.08 -1.07 -17.66
CA ARG A 62 15.12 -2.03 -18.01
C ARG A 62 14.50 -3.33 -18.53
N ILE A 63 13.51 -3.89 -17.83
CA ILE A 63 12.77 -5.07 -18.26
C ILE A 63 12.19 -4.86 -19.66
N LEU A 64 11.44 -3.77 -19.85
CA LEU A 64 10.82 -3.43 -21.15
C LEU A 64 11.85 -3.24 -22.29
N SER A 65 13.10 -2.92 -21.97
CA SER A 65 14.15 -2.70 -22.98
C SER A 65 15.00 -3.94 -23.25
N GLU A 66 15.25 -4.78 -22.24
CA GLU A 66 16.24 -5.87 -22.31
C GLU A 66 15.58 -7.25 -22.47
N ILE A 67 14.34 -7.44 -21.99
CA ILE A 67 13.66 -8.74 -22.08
C ILE A 67 12.89 -8.83 -23.41
N PRO A 68 13.17 -9.83 -24.26
CA PRO A 68 12.43 -10.05 -25.51
C PRO A 68 10.92 -10.12 -25.29
N ASP A 69 10.15 -9.55 -26.21
CA ASP A 69 8.67 -9.57 -26.23
C ASP A 69 7.97 -8.96 -24.99
N SER A 70 8.72 -8.31 -24.09
CA SER A 70 8.16 -7.68 -22.89
C SER A 70 7.64 -6.25 -23.13
N ASN A 71 8.09 -5.58 -24.21
CA ASN A 71 7.77 -4.18 -24.46
C ASN A 71 6.33 -3.98 -24.96
N VAL A 72 5.41 -3.78 -24.03
CA VAL A 72 3.99 -3.46 -24.30
C VAL A 72 3.79 -2.12 -25.05
N PHE A 73 4.82 -1.28 -25.15
CA PHE A 73 4.78 0.00 -25.86
C PHE A 73 5.49 -0.03 -27.22
N SER A 74 5.94 -1.19 -27.68
CA SER A 74 6.69 -1.35 -28.94
C SER A 74 5.99 -0.79 -30.18
N GLY A 75 4.65 -0.78 -30.20
CA GLY A 75 3.86 -0.20 -31.27
C GLY A 75 3.62 1.31 -31.19
N LEU A 76 4.07 1.99 -30.13
CA LEU A 76 3.87 3.43 -29.97
C LEU A 76 4.95 4.25 -30.68
N PRO A 77 4.60 5.41 -31.27
CA PRO A 77 5.59 6.40 -31.69
C PRO A 77 6.47 6.83 -30.52
N GLN A 78 7.74 7.14 -30.80
CA GLN A 78 8.72 7.50 -29.77
C GLN A 78 8.25 8.64 -28.87
N GLU A 79 7.58 9.66 -29.42
CA GLU A 79 7.08 10.79 -28.66
C GLU A 79 5.96 10.38 -27.68
N THR A 80 5.03 9.53 -28.12
CA THR A 80 3.98 8.97 -27.27
C THR A 80 4.55 8.07 -26.18
N PHE A 81 5.61 7.30 -26.49
CA PHE A 81 6.32 6.50 -25.49
C PHE A 81 7.01 7.37 -24.42
N ARG A 82 7.60 8.52 -24.78
CA ARG A 82 8.18 9.46 -23.81
C ARG A 82 7.13 9.96 -22.82
N ILE A 83 5.94 10.31 -23.32
CA ILE A 83 4.81 10.72 -22.47
C ILE A 83 4.37 9.57 -21.56
N ALA A 84 4.24 8.35 -22.10
CA ALA A 84 3.87 7.16 -21.32
C ALA A 84 4.87 6.92 -20.17
N ARG A 85 6.16 6.95 -20.51
CA ARG A 85 7.27 6.81 -19.57
C ARG A 85 7.17 7.85 -18.46
N GLN A 86 7.01 9.12 -18.80
CA GLN A 86 6.92 10.21 -17.82
C GLN A 86 5.73 10.01 -16.85
N ASN A 87 4.57 9.63 -17.37
CA ASN A 87 3.38 9.39 -16.56
C ASN A 87 3.53 8.17 -15.64
N ILE A 88 4.13 7.08 -16.13
CA ILE A 88 4.40 5.88 -15.33
C ILE A 88 5.39 6.19 -14.21
N ILE A 89 6.50 6.86 -14.50
CA ILE A 89 7.47 7.30 -13.49
C ILE A 89 6.76 8.15 -12.42
N THR A 90 5.93 9.10 -12.85
CA THR A 90 5.20 9.99 -11.94
C THR A 90 4.24 9.24 -11.01
N LEU A 91 3.61 8.16 -11.48
CA LEU A 91 2.72 7.34 -10.66
C LEU A 91 3.51 6.47 -9.67
N ILE A 92 4.60 5.83 -10.11
CA ILE A 92 5.44 5.00 -9.24
C ILE A 92 6.06 5.88 -8.14
N LEU A 93 6.66 7.02 -8.49
CA LEU A 93 7.23 7.93 -7.47
C LEU A 93 6.18 8.48 -6.49
N ALA A 94 4.90 8.49 -6.86
CA ALA A 94 3.84 8.95 -5.97
C ALA A 94 3.48 7.94 -4.87
N THR A 95 3.96 6.68 -4.93
CA THR A 95 3.77 5.69 -3.85
C THR A 95 4.67 5.96 -2.65
N ASP A 96 5.74 6.75 -2.82
CA ASP A 96 6.59 7.19 -1.70
C ASP A 96 5.74 7.89 -0.62
N ILE A 97 5.65 7.23 0.54
CA ILE A 97 4.83 7.70 1.65
C ILE A 97 5.33 9.02 2.22
N LYS A 98 6.61 9.38 2.03
CA LYS A 98 7.19 10.65 2.48
C LYS A 98 6.51 11.85 1.81
N GLN A 99 6.05 11.71 0.57
CA GLN A 99 5.38 12.76 -0.21
C GLN A 99 3.85 12.75 -0.05
N HIS A 100 3.31 11.83 0.76
CA HIS A 100 1.88 11.55 0.82
C HIS A 100 1.04 12.77 1.24
N PHE A 101 1.39 13.41 2.36
CA PHE A 101 0.63 14.56 2.88
C PHE A 101 0.72 15.80 1.99
N GLU A 102 1.89 16.07 1.41
CA GLU A 102 2.06 17.16 0.44
C GLU A 102 1.19 16.91 -0.80
N THR A 103 1.18 15.67 -1.31
CA THR A 103 0.38 15.28 -2.48
C THR A 103 -1.11 15.48 -2.22
N ILE A 104 -1.63 15.03 -1.09
CA ILE A 104 -3.04 15.24 -0.71
C ILE A 104 -3.36 16.73 -0.60
N SER A 105 -2.49 17.50 0.05
CA SER A 105 -2.71 18.94 0.26
C SER A 105 -2.76 19.71 -1.07
N ARG A 106 -1.83 19.41 -1.97
CA ARG A 106 -1.79 20.00 -3.32
C ARG A 106 -3.00 19.59 -4.15
N PHE A 107 -3.41 18.32 -4.08
CA PHE A 107 -4.60 17.84 -4.76
C PHE A 107 -5.85 18.57 -4.25
N ARG A 108 -6.04 18.65 -2.94
CA ARG A 108 -7.18 19.36 -2.32
C ARG A 108 -7.24 20.82 -2.75
N LEU A 109 -6.10 21.52 -2.74
CA LEU A 109 -6.02 22.91 -3.21
C LEU A 109 -6.45 23.02 -4.68
N ARG A 110 -5.93 22.14 -5.55
CA ARG A 110 -6.29 22.15 -6.97
C ARG A 110 -7.76 21.79 -7.20
N ARG A 111 -8.29 20.75 -6.52
CA ARG A 111 -9.68 20.30 -6.63
C ARG A 111 -10.68 21.40 -6.25
N ASN A 112 -10.34 22.24 -5.27
CA ASN A 112 -11.19 23.35 -4.83
C ASN A 112 -11.09 24.60 -5.73
N SER A 113 -10.23 24.58 -6.76
CA SER A 113 -10.16 25.67 -7.74
C SER A 113 -11.41 25.67 -8.63
N PRO A 114 -12.00 26.84 -8.94
CA PRO A 114 -13.11 26.95 -9.90
C PRO A 114 -12.76 26.41 -11.30
N GLU A 115 -11.46 26.36 -11.62
CA GLU A 115 -10.95 25.88 -12.90
C GLU A 115 -10.69 24.36 -12.95
N PHE A 116 -10.85 23.66 -11.83
CA PHE A 116 -10.62 22.21 -11.78
C PHE A 116 -11.60 21.48 -12.69
N ASN A 117 -11.07 20.71 -13.63
CA ASN A 117 -11.89 19.92 -14.53
C ASN A 117 -11.14 18.72 -15.09
N PHE A 118 -11.03 17.66 -14.30
CA PHE A 118 -10.36 16.41 -14.71
C PHE A 118 -11.07 15.66 -15.86
N LEU A 119 -12.30 16.04 -16.22
CA LEU A 119 -13.02 15.50 -17.37
C LEU A 119 -12.65 16.19 -18.69
N LYS A 120 -11.94 17.33 -18.64
CA LYS A 120 -11.56 18.09 -19.85
C LYS A 120 -10.09 18.50 -19.88
N LYS A 121 -9.45 18.59 -18.71
CA LYS A 121 -8.04 18.99 -18.55
C LYS A 121 -7.22 17.76 -18.19
N GLU A 122 -6.28 17.42 -19.07
CA GLU A 122 -5.41 16.25 -18.91
C GLU A 122 -4.60 16.30 -17.61
N GLU A 123 -4.10 17.48 -17.24
CA GLU A 123 -3.35 17.68 -15.98
C GLU A 123 -4.18 17.31 -14.75
N ASP A 124 -5.47 17.70 -14.73
CA ASP A 124 -6.39 17.37 -13.64
C ASP A 124 -6.76 15.88 -13.64
N ASP A 125 -6.88 15.25 -14.82
CA ASP A 125 -7.06 13.79 -14.94
C ASP A 125 -5.89 13.03 -14.32
N TRP A 126 -4.65 13.40 -14.65
CA TRP A 126 -3.46 12.79 -14.08
C TRP A 126 -3.34 13.01 -12.57
N LEU A 127 -3.80 14.15 -12.06
CA LEU A 127 -3.88 14.38 -10.61
C LEU A 127 -4.88 13.42 -9.95
N VAL A 128 -6.08 13.23 -10.52
CA VAL A 128 -7.05 12.26 -10.01
C VAL A 128 -6.51 10.83 -10.09
N ARG A 129 -5.86 10.45 -11.20
CA ARG A 129 -5.20 9.14 -11.35
C ARG A 129 -4.14 8.91 -10.29
N LYS A 130 -3.33 9.93 -9.97
CA LYS A 130 -2.34 9.86 -8.90
C LYS A 130 -2.98 9.55 -7.55
N MET A 131 -4.09 10.21 -7.21
CA MET A 131 -4.83 9.92 -5.96
C MET A 131 -5.41 8.51 -5.95
N ILE A 132 -5.96 8.05 -7.07
CA ILE A 132 -6.46 6.68 -7.21
C ILE A 132 -5.32 5.66 -7.10
N PHE A 133 -4.15 5.97 -7.65
CA PHE A 133 -2.97 5.10 -7.57
C PHE A 133 -2.50 4.95 -6.13
N LYS A 134 -2.45 6.06 -5.38
CA LYS A 134 -2.08 6.06 -3.96
C LYS A 134 -3.05 5.26 -3.10
N ILE A 135 -4.37 5.31 -3.36
CA ILE A 135 -5.31 4.47 -2.57
C ILE A 135 -5.21 3.01 -2.99
N ALA A 136 -4.87 2.73 -4.25
CA ALA A 136 -4.72 1.36 -4.75
C ALA A 136 -3.54 0.65 -4.06
N ASP A 137 -2.44 1.36 -3.89
CA ASP A 137 -1.24 0.93 -3.15
C ASP A 137 -1.57 0.52 -1.70
N ILE A 138 -2.32 1.34 -0.97
CA ILE A 138 -2.77 1.04 0.40
C ILE A 138 -4.20 0.46 0.48
N SER A 139 -4.68 -0.17 -0.60
CA SER A 139 -6.10 -0.55 -0.75
C SER A 139 -6.57 -1.61 0.23
N HIS A 140 -5.65 -2.37 0.82
CA HIS A 140 -5.96 -3.34 1.87
C HIS A 140 -6.71 -2.69 3.05
N ALA A 141 -6.62 -1.38 3.25
CA ALA A 141 -7.38 -0.64 4.25
C ALA A 141 -8.88 -0.50 3.97
N THR A 142 -9.32 -0.79 2.74
CA THR A 142 -10.68 -0.53 2.23
C THR A 142 -11.37 -1.80 1.70
N VAL A 143 -10.75 -2.96 1.88
CA VAL A 143 -11.38 -4.26 1.63
C VAL A 143 -12.04 -4.78 2.92
N ALA A 144 -12.82 -5.86 2.78
CA ALA A 144 -13.45 -6.52 3.92
C ALA A 144 -12.44 -6.89 5.02
N TRP A 145 -12.92 -6.90 6.27
CA TRP A 145 -12.10 -7.07 7.48
C TRP A 145 -11.13 -8.25 7.43
N ASP A 146 -11.59 -9.38 6.89
CA ASP A 146 -10.79 -10.59 6.85
C ASP A 146 -9.55 -10.46 5.95
N ALA A 147 -9.70 -9.88 4.77
CA ALA A 147 -8.60 -9.56 3.88
C ALA A 147 -7.71 -8.47 4.48
N HIS A 148 -8.31 -7.42 5.05
CA HIS A 148 -7.56 -6.33 5.69
C HIS A 148 -6.65 -6.86 6.81
N PHE A 149 -7.19 -7.68 7.72
CA PHE A 149 -6.47 -8.27 8.83
C PHE A 149 -5.26 -9.10 8.37
N PHE A 150 -5.42 -9.92 7.34
CA PHE A 150 -4.34 -10.75 6.81
C PHE A 150 -3.21 -9.89 6.23
N TRP A 151 -3.54 -8.86 5.45
CA TRP A 151 -2.56 -7.92 4.93
C TRP A 151 -1.87 -7.13 6.03
N SER A 152 -2.61 -6.69 7.05
CA SER A 152 -2.04 -6.04 8.23
C SER A 152 -1.08 -6.95 8.99
N CYS A 153 -1.36 -8.25 9.11
CA CYS A 153 -0.42 -9.21 9.71
C CYS A 153 0.85 -9.36 8.87
N LYS A 154 0.72 -9.47 7.55
CA LYS A 154 1.87 -9.61 6.61
C LYS A 154 2.80 -8.41 6.66
N VAL A 155 2.27 -7.19 6.58
CA VAL A 155 3.11 -5.98 6.62
C VAL A 155 3.81 -5.82 7.97
N ASN A 156 3.15 -6.18 9.09
CA ASN A 156 3.81 -6.15 10.40
C ASN A 156 4.92 -7.21 10.51
N ALA A 157 4.72 -8.40 9.95
CA ALA A 157 5.78 -9.41 9.90
C ALA A 157 7.01 -8.92 9.11
N GLU A 158 6.81 -8.20 8.00
CA GLU A 158 7.90 -7.57 7.26
C GLU A 158 8.62 -6.48 8.07
N PHE A 159 7.86 -5.61 8.78
CA PHE A 159 8.45 -4.61 9.68
C PHE A 159 9.30 -5.25 10.78
N TYR A 160 8.82 -6.33 11.40
CA TYR A 160 9.60 -7.04 12.43
C TYR A 160 10.83 -7.74 11.86
N ALA A 161 10.74 -8.29 10.65
CA ALA A 161 11.91 -8.85 9.96
C ALA A 161 12.97 -7.78 9.66
N GLN A 162 12.54 -6.56 9.33
CA GLN A 162 13.43 -5.40 9.22
C GLN A 162 14.05 -5.03 10.57
N GLY A 163 13.25 -4.88 11.63
CA GLY A 163 13.73 -4.51 12.96
C GLY A 163 14.77 -5.48 13.51
N ASP A 164 14.55 -6.78 13.32
CA ASP A 164 15.54 -7.79 13.70
C ASP A 164 16.85 -7.66 12.91
N ALA A 165 16.76 -7.33 11.62
CA ALA A 165 17.93 -7.07 10.80
C ALA A 165 18.67 -5.81 11.26
N GLU A 166 17.95 -4.75 11.63
CA GLU A 166 18.52 -3.53 12.19
C GLU A 166 19.29 -3.82 13.49
N VAL A 167 18.70 -4.61 14.41
CA VAL A 167 19.39 -5.05 15.64
C VAL A 167 20.67 -5.83 15.31
N ARG A 168 20.61 -6.81 14.39
CA ARG A 168 21.79 -7.61 14.00
C ARG A 168 22.92 -6.76 13.39
N LEU A 169 22.56 -5.71 12.65
CA LEU A 169 23.50 -4.81 11.98
C LEU A 169 23.96 -3.65 12.87
N GLY A 170 23.50 -3.58 14.13
CA GLY A 170 23.82 -2.48 15.04
C GLY A 170 23.19 -1.14 14.65
N LEU A 171 22.11 -1.17 13.87
CA LEU A 171 21.36 0.01 13.45
C LEU A 171 20.26 0.35 14.46
N PRO A 172 19.82 1.63 14.53
CA PRO A 172 18.61 2.00 15.24
C PRO A 172 17.40 1.27 14.67
N VAL A 173 16.57 0.68 15.54
CA VAL A 173 15.31 0.04 15.12
C VAL A 173 14.34 1.11 14.64
N SER A 174 13.87 0.96 13.42
CA SER A 174 12.94 1.89 12.77
C SER A 174 11.59 1.92 13.49
N PRO A 175 10.85 3.04 13.41
CA PRO A 175 9.47 3.10 13.90
C PRO A 175 8.63 1.92 13.36
N LEU A 176 7.77 1.35 14.22
CA LEU A 176 6.92 0.18 13.94
C LEU A 176 7.66 -1.16 13.72
N CYS A 177 8.99 -1.16 13.61
CA CYS A 177 9.78 -2.37 13.34
C CYS A 177 10.19 -3.13 14.62
N ASP A 178 9.93 -2.56 15.80
CA ASP A 178 10.22 -3.18 17.08
C ASP A 178 9.12 -4.18 17.49
N ARG A 179 9.41 -5.47 17.35
CA ARG A 179 8.48 -6.55 17.72
C ARG A 179 8.17 -6.63 19.21
N GLU A 180 9.01 -6.07 20.08
CA GLU A 180 8.72 -6.01 21.52
C GLU A 180 7.55 -5.07 21.83
N LYS A 181 7.20 -4.18 20.90
CA LYS A 181 6.03 -3.29 20.96
C LYS A 181 4.81 -3.87 20.24
N HIS A 182 4.79 -5.18 19.95
CA HIS A 182 3.71 -5.80 19.20
C HIS A 182 2.32 -5.63 19.85
N PHE A 183 2.25 -5.51 21.18
CA PHE A 183 0.99 -5.20 21.88
C PHE A 183 0.34 -3.87 21.42
N GLU A 184 1.08 -2.98 20.76
CA GLU A 184 0.58 -1.73 20.18
C GLU A 184 0.07 -1.87 18.73
N MET A 185 0.03 -3.09 18.16
CA MET A 185 -0.38 -3.31 16.77
C MET A 185 -1.77 -2.74 16.49
N GLY A 186 -2.77 -3.01 17.36
CA GLY A 186 -4.14 -2.51 17.18
C GLY A 186 -4.18 -0.98 17.12
N LYS A 187 -3.60 -0.31 18.12
CA LYS A 187 -3.44 1.15 18.15
C LYS A 187 -2.72 1.70 16.92
N SER A 188 -1.66 1.04 16.46
CA SER A 188 -0.87 1.46 15.29
C SER A 188 -1.67 1.35 14.00
N GLN A 189 -2.47 0.30 13.83
CA GLN A 189 -3.38 0.14 12.68
C GLN A 189 -4.47 1.22 12.69
N VAL A 190 -5.08 1.53 13.84
CA VAL A 190 -6.05 2.64 13.96
C VAL A 190 -5.41 3.97 13.56
N ALA A 191 -4.18 4.24 14.00
CA ALA A 191 -3.46 5.45 13.64
C ALA A 191 -3.18 5.51 12.12
N PHE A 192 -2.70 4.42 11.51
CA PHE A 192 -2.50 4.35 10.07
C PHE A 192 -3.79 4.63 9.29
N LEU A 193 -4.89 3.97 9.66
CA LEU A 193 -6.18 4.16 9.00
C LEU A 193 -6.67 5.62 9.08
N ASN A 194 -6.63 6.23 10.27
CA ASN A 194 -7.16 7.59 10.44
C ASN A 194 -6.24 8.68 9.88
N PHE A 195 -4.91 8.53 9.99
CA PHE A 195 -3.99 9.59 9.61
C PHE A 195 -3.45 9.47 8.19
N VAL A 196 -3.37 8.25 7.63
CA VAL A 196 -2.84 8.03 6.27
C VAL A 196 -3.98 7.74 5.29
N VAL A 197 -4.86 6.80 5.63
CA VAL A 197 -5.86 6.32 4.66
C VAL A 197 -7.05 7.27 4.54
N GLU A 198 -7.65 7.68 5.67
CA GLU A 198 -8.87 8.47 5.66
C GLU A 198 -8.74 9.77 4.84
N PRO A 199 -7.69 10.60 5.00
CA PRO A 199 -7.59 11.85 4.25
C PRO A 199 -7.58 11.63 2.74
N LEU A 200 -6.92 10.55 2.28
CA LEU A 200 -6.89 10.18 0.86
C LEU A 200 -8.26 9.69 0.38
N LEU A 201 -8.93 8.85 1.17
CA LEU A 201 -10.24 8.29 0.83
C LEU A 201 -11.32 9.37 0.72
N ARG A 202 -11.28 10.39 1.60
CA ARG A 202 -12.18 11.56 1.54
C ARG A 202 -11.98 12.42 0.29
N GLU A 203 -10.74 12.55 -0.20
CA GLU A 203 -10.52 13.24 -1.47
C GLU A 203 -11.13 12.48 -2.64
N LEU A 204 -11.12 11.15 -2.61
CA LEU A 204 -11.75 10.32 -3.65
C LEU A 204 -13.27 10.29 -3.55
N GLU A 205 -13.83 10.33 -2.34
CA GLU A 205 -15.27 10.52 -2.10
C GLU A 205 -15.75 11.85 -2.71
N ALA A 206 -14.97 12.92 -2.56
CA ALA A 206 -15.27 14.20 -3.18
C ALA A 206 -15.23 14.12 -4.73
N ILE A 207 -14.30 13.36 -5.31
CA ILE A 207 -14.28 13.12 -6.76
C ILE A 207 -15.47 12.28 -7.22
N GLU A 208 -15.83 11.24 -6.47
CA GLU A 208 -17.01 10.42 -6.74
C GLU A 208 -18.29 11.27 -6.83
N ALA A 209 -18.49 12.18 -5.88
CA ALA A 209 -19.64 13.08 -5.88
C ALA A 209 -19.74 13.94 -7.16
N LEU A 210 -18.60 14.33 -7.76
CA LEU A 210 -18.57 15.09 -9.01
C LEU A 210 -18.99 14.28 -10.23
N VAL A 211 -18.78 12.96 -10.22
CA VAL A 211 -19.09 12.06 -11.35
C VAL A 211 -20.35 11.24 -11.16
N LEU A 212 -20.95 11.26 -9.97
CA LEU A 212 -22.20 10.57 -9.68
C LEU A 212 -23.35 10.99 -10.62
N PRO A 213 -23.54 12.28 -10.97
CA PRO A 213 -24.55 12.70 -11.94
C PRO A 213 -24.35 12.14 -13.36
N LEU A 214 -23.17 11.59 -13.65
CA LEU A 214 -22.85 10.95 -14.93
C LEU A 214 -23.23 9.46 -14.96
N GLY A 215 -23.93 8.96 -13.93
CA GLY A 215 -24.37 7.56 -13.86
C GLY A 215 -23.28 6.56 -13.49
N THR A 216 -22.23 7.03 -12.79
CA THR A 216 -21.14 6.17 -12.30
C THR A 216 -21.57 5.40 -11.04
N CYS A 217 -20.93 4.25 -10.80
CA CYS A 217 -21.17 3.47 -9.59
C CYS A 217 -20.43 4.11 -8.40
N PRO A 218 -21.12 4.45 -7.29
CA PRO A 218 -20.53 5.14 -6.14
C PRO A 218 -19.73 4.19 -5.22
N ILE A 219 -18.72 3.53 -5.77
CA ILE A 219 -17.94 2.49 -5.09
C ILE A 219 -17.21 2.99 -3.84
N ILE A 220 -16.80 4.26 -3.80
CA ILE A 220 -16.11 4.84 -2.64
C ILE A 220 -17.08 4.91 -1.46
N SER A 221 -18.24 5.53 -1.63
CA SER A 221 -19.23 5.72 -0.56
C SER A 221 -20.02 4.46 -0.23
N THR A 222 -20.22 3.54 -1.18
CA THR A 222 -21.04 2.33 -0.97
C THR A 222 -20.26 1.08 -0.58
N GLU A 223 -18.95 1.01 -0.83
CA GLU A 223 -18.14 -0.17 -0.52
C GLU A 223 -16.89 0.17 0.28
N LEU A 224 -16.02 1.05 -0.25
CA LEU A 224 -14.70 1.29 0.37
C LEU A 224 -14.81 2.00 1.72
N LEU A 225 -15.66 3.03 1.86
CA LEU A 225 -15.86 3.75 3.11
C LEU A 225 -16.53 2.88 4.20
N PRO A 226 -17.58 2.09 3.90
CA PRO A 226 -18.12 1.12 4.85
C PRO A 226 -17.09 0.10 5.33
N ASN A 227 -16.32 -0.53 4.41
CA ASN A 227 -15.26 -1.46 4.77
C ASN A 227 -14.17 -0.79 5.62
N PHE A 228 -13.75 0.41 5.24
CA PHE A 228 -12.80 1.21 6.03
C PHE A 228 -13.31 1.47 7.45
N ALA A 229 -14.58 1.87 7.59
CA ALA A 229 -15.20 2.13 8.89
C ALA A 229 -15.26 0.86 9.77
N GLU A 230 -15.60 -0.29 9.16
CA GLU A 230 -15.55 -1.59 9.84
C GLU A 230 -14.11 -1.90 10.28
N ASN A 231 -13.12 -1.74 9.41
CA ASN A 231 -11.71 -1.99 9.72
C ASN A 231 -11.22 -1.15 10.91
N VAL A 232 -11.56 0.15 10.93
CA VAL A 232 -11.26 1.04 12.07
C VAL A 232 -11.94 0.53 13.35
N GLN A 233 -13.21 0.13 13.27
CA GLN A 233 -13.96 -0.37 14.43
C GLN A 233 -13.34 -1.66 14.98
N GLN A 234 -12.99 -2.61 14.11
CA GLN A 234 -12.42 -3.90 14.50
C GLN A 234 -11.05 -3.74 15.17
N TRP A 235 -10.16 -2.89 14.61
CA TRP A 235 -8.89 -2.60 15.27
C TRP A 235 -9.04 -1.86 16.60
N LYS A 236 -10.00 -0.94 16.71
CA LYS A 236 -10.35 -0.30 18.00
C LYS A 236 -10.86 -1.31 19.02
N ALA A 237 -11.64 -2.30 18.60
CA ALA A 237 -12.12 -3.37 19.47
C ALA A 237 -10.95 -4.23 19.96
N ILE A 238 -10.04 -4.64 19.07
CA ILE A 238 -8.82 -5.37 19.44
C ILE A 238 -7.99 -4.60 20.48
N ASP A 239 -7.79 -3.30 20.27
CA ASP A 239 -7.03 -2.43 21.19
C ASP A 239 -7.75 -2.25 22.55
N THR A 240 -9.06 -1.95 22.52
CA THR A 240 -9.87 -1.71 23.72
C THR A 240 -10.00 -2.97 24.58
N GLU A 241 -10.17 -4.13 23.93
CA GLU A 241 -10.26 -5.44 24.57
C GLU A 241 -8.88 -6.01 24.94
N LYS A 242 -7.79 -5.27 24.66
CA LYS A 242 -6.40 -5.68 24.90
C LYS A 242 -6.11 -7.07 24.34
N LYS A 243 -6.52 -7.31 23.10
CA LYS A 243 -6.25 -8.55 22.38
C LYS A 243 -4.88 -8.46 21.70
N LEU A 244 -4.05 -9.49 21.91
CA LEU A 244 -2.82 -9.72 21.18
C LEU A 244 -3.11 -10.47 19.88
N VAL A 245 -2.47 -10.06 18.78
CA VAL A 245 -2.62 -10.68 17.46
C VAL A 245 -1.49 -11.66 17.21
N ILE A 246 -1.78 -12.96 17.26
CA ILE A 246 -0.76 -13.96 16.93
C ILE A 246 -0.52 -13.98 15.41
N LEU A 247 0.73 -13.73 14.98
CA LEU A 247 1.15 -13.78 13.59
C LEU A 247 1.37 -15.22 13.12
N GLU A 248 0.28 -15.96 12.96
CA GLU A 248 0.32 -17.37 12.54
C GLU A 248 0.82 -17.55 11.09
N ARG A 249 1.60 -18.61 10.87
CA ARG A 249 2.17 -18.92 9.55
C ARG A 249 1.10 -19.09 8.46
N VAL A 250 -0.04 -19.69 8.82
CA VAL A 250 -1.17 -19.85 7.88
C VAL A 250 -1.71 -18.52 7.36
N ILE A 251 -1.66 -17.44 8.15
CA ILE A 251 -2.03 -16.08 7.71
C ILE A 251 -0.92 -15.50 6.83
N LEU A 252 0.33 -15.62 7.29
CA LEU A 252 1.48 -15.03 6.61
C LEU A 252 1.77 -15.67 5.25
N ASP A 253 1.44 -16.94 5.08
CA ASP A 253 1.62 -17.67 3.82
C ASP A 253 0.35 -17.63 2.93
N TYR A 254 -0.80 -17.19 3.45
CA TYR A 254 -2.06 -17.13 2.69
C TYR A 254 -1.94 -16.26 1.44
N GLY A 255 -2.45 -16.74 0.31
CA GLY A 255 -2.38 -16.03 -0.97
C GLY A 255 -1.01 -16.08 -1.66
N GLY A 256 0.00 -16.69 -1.05
CA GLY A 256 1.26 -17.04 -1.71
C GLY A 256 1.03 -18.11 -2.78
N TYR A 257 1.68 -17.98 -3.93
CA TYR A 257 1.56 -18.95 -5.02
C TYR A 257 1.96 -20.35 -4.55
N GLY A 258 1.01 -21.30 -4.56
CA GLY A 258 1.24 -22.68 -4.15
C GLY A 258 1.31 -22.93 -2.64
N ALA A 259 1.04 -21.94 -1.79
CA ALA A 259 1.24 -22.06 -0.33
C ALA A 259 0.02 -22.60 0.44
N VAL A 260 -1.18 -22.03 0.22
CA VAL A 260 -2.39 -22.37 0.99
C VAL A 260 -3.60 -22.45 0.05
N PRO A 261 -4.50 -23.46 0.17
CA PRO A 261 -5.76 -23.49 -0.56
C PRO A 261 -6.61 -22.23 -0.29
N PRO A 262 -7.44 -21.78 -1.25
CA PRO A 262 -8.36 -20.67 -1.01
C PRO A 262 -9.26 -20.95 0.19
N LEU A 263 -9.27 -20.04 1.16
CA LEU A 263 -10.15 -20.15 2.33
C LEU A 263 -11.48 -19.48 2.02
N THR A 264 -12.57 -20.05 2.53
CA THR A 264 -13.88 -19.37 2.58
C THR A 264 -13.83 -18.20 3.57
N GLU A 265 -14.76 -17.25 3.44
CA GLU A 265 -14.89 -16.13 4.38
C GLU A 265 -15.06 -16.61 5.84
N SER A 266 -15.90 -17.62 6.06
CA SER A 266 -16.11 -18.20 7.39
C SER A 266 -14.83 -18.79 7.98
N GLN A 267 -14.02 -19.47 7.16
CA GLN A 267 -12.73 -20.02 7.60
C GLN A 267 -11.75 -18.91 7.97
N ARG A 268 -11.69 -17.83 7.17
CA ARG A 268 -10.82 -16.68 7.50
C ARG A 268 -11.27 -16.01 8.80
N ARG A 269 -12.57 -15.79 9.00
CA ARG A 269 -13.10 -15.19 10.25
C ARG A 269 -12.81 -16.07 11.47
N GLN A 270 -12.93 -17.39 11.34
CA GLN A 270 -12.57 -18.32 12.42
C GLN A 270 -11.08 -18.18 12.78
N LEU A 271 -10.20 -18.19 11.77
CA LEU A 271 -8.76 -18.06 11.97
C LEU A 271 -8.39 -16.75 12.67
N ILE A 272 -9.05 -15.65 12.31
CA ILE A 272 -8.86 -14.34 12.98
C ILE A 272 -9.23 -14.43 14.45
N SER A 273 -10.37 -15.05 14.77
CA SER A 273 -10.80 -15.23 16.15
C SER A 273 -9.80 -16.06 16.97
N GLU A 274 -9.17 -17.06 16.36
CA GLU A 274 -8.17 -17.92 17.02
C GLU A 274 -6.82 -17.18 17.24
N CYS A 275 -6.50 -16.24 16.36
CA CYS A 275 -5.29 -15.41 16.42
C CYS A 275 -5.41 -14.24 17.40
N CYS A 276 -6.61 -13.71 17.64
CA CYS A 276 -6.83 -12.58 18.54
C CYS A 276 -7.10 -13.05 19.97
N ARG A 277 -6.06 -13.11 20.83
CA ARG A 277 -6.15 -13.67 22.19
C ARG A 277 -6.05 -12.58 23.27
N PRO A 278 -6.72 -12.69 24.43
CA PRO A 278 -6.56 -11.74 25.53
C PRO A 278 -5.11 -11.68 26.03
N LEU A 279 -4.61 -10.48 26.32
CA LEU A 279 -3.24 -10.26 26.82
C LEU A 279 -2.99 -10.91 28.21
N GLU A 280 -4.03 -11.04 29.03
CA GLU A 280 -3.97 -11.46 30.45
C GLU A 280 -3.60 -12.94 30.68
N GLY A 281 -3.19 -13.69 29.65
CA GLY A 281 -2.76 -15.10 29.77
C GLY A 281 -1.44 -15.44 29.09
N LEU A 282 -0.69 -14.45 28.60
CA LEU A 282 0.45 -14.63 27.70
C LEU A 282 1.74 -14.01 28.26
N GLN A 283 2.13 -14.37 29.48
CA GLN A 283 3.34 -13.79 30.11
C GLN A 283 4.67 -14.46 29.74
N GLU A 284 4.69 -15.62 29.06
CA GLU A 284 5.96 -16.24 28.61
C GLU A 284 5.93 -16.85 27.20
N SER A 285 4.79 -17.38 26.70
CA SER A 285 4.75 -18.07 25.40
C SER A 285 4.50 -17.16 24.18
N ALA A 286 3.95 -15.95 24.35
CA ALA A 286 3.72 -15.02 23.23
C ALA A 286 5.02 -14.50 22.62
N CYS A 287 6.08 -14.34 23.41
CA CYS A 287 7.40 -13.99 22.91
C CYS A 287 8.03 -15.09 22.05
N GLU A 288 7.53 -16.33 22.06
CA GLU A 288 7.95 -17.40 21.17
C GLU A 288 7.08 -17.50 19.92
N SER A 289 5.76 -17.32 20.02
CA SER A 289 4.87 -17.35 18.84
C SER A 289 4.98 -16.08 17.97
N LEU A 290 5.45 -14.96 18.52
CA LEU A 290 5.84 -13.79 17.74
C LEU A 290 7.18 -13.98 17.00
N ARG A 291 7.96 -15.03 17.31
CA ARG A 291 9.16 -15.42 16.54
C ARG A 291 8.75 -16.20 15.31
N VAL A 292 8.09 -15.54 14.38
CA VAL A 292 7.91 -16.12 13.05
C VAL A 292 9.28 -16.20 12.38
N GLY A 293 9.78 -17.42 12.23
CA GLY A 293 11.05 -17.75 11.57
C GLY A 293 12.23 -17.89 12.52
N PRO A 294 13.20 -18.78 12.23
CA PRO A 294 14.40 -18.90 13.04
C PRO A 294 15.10 -17.54 13.08
N ARG A 295 15.60 -17.14 14.26
CA ARG A 295 16.75 -16.24 14.31
C ARG A 295 17.84 -16.98 13.54
N GLU A 296 18.02 -16.70 12.26
CA GLU A 296 19.20 -17.17 11.56
C GLU A 296 20.40 -16.59 12.33
N VAL A 297 21.11 -17.52 12.96
CA VAL A 297 22.30 -17.30 13.80
C VAL A 297 23.45 -16.84 12.92
#